data_AF-A0A2R7T7X8-F1
#
_entry.id   AF-A0A2R7T7X8-F1
#
_cell.length_a   1.000
_cell.length_b   1.000
_cell.length_c   1.000
_cell.angle_alpha   90.00
_cell.angle_beta   90.00
_cell.angle_gamma   90.00
#
_symmetry.space_group_name_H-M   'P 1'
#
loop_
_entity.id
_entity.type
_entity.pdbx_description
1 polymer ?
#
loop_
_entity_poly.entity_id
_entity_poly.type
_entity_poly.pdbx_seq_one_letter_code
_entity_poly.pdbx_strand_id
1 'polypeptide(L)'
;MIWLGPEGGVRLMALGITRIPDPTDPFDRGLSLGAAPAFTAPECRNGSPPSLASEVYGLGALARTLVCGWEDTPRGLAPRRGSVGDLWPQLGEAEQRQLDGVLRSAMAELPVHRTRGAEELADELRAWLGLLRSTGTRPADGMQATRQRAGRRRWLWLAVVAVLALGAAATANLTELRAALATGAIHRPG
;
A
#
# COMPACT_ATOMS: atom_id res chain seq x y z
N MET A 1 -16.16 -6.45 -10.92
CA MET A 1 -16.13 -6.76 -12.37
C MET A 1 -15.32 -5.68 -13.08
N ILE A 2 -14.56 -5.97 -14.12
CA ILE A 2 -13.80 -4.96 -14.87
C ILE A 2 -14.37 -4.90 -16.28
N TRP A 3 -14.65 -3.70 -16.78
CA TRP A 3 -15.03 -3.47 -18.16
C TRP A 3 -13.87 -2.82 -18.92
N LEU A 4 -13.57 -3.35 -20.09
CA LEU A 4 -12.61 -2.80 -21.04
C LEU A 4 -13.38 -2.11 -22.16
N GLY A 5 -13.21 -0.80 -22.28
CA GLY A 5 -13.78 0.00 -23.35
C GLY A 5 -13.06 -0.21 -24.68
N PRO A 6 -13.68 0.17 -25.80
CA PRO A 6 -13.11 0.01 -27.14
C PRO A 6 -11.79 0.77 -27.33
N GLU A 7 -11.57 1.86 -26.60
CA GLU A 7 -10.33 2.64 -26.54
C GLU A 7 -9.26 2.08 -25.59
N GLY A 8 -9.50 0.91 -24.97
CA GLY A 8 -8.61 0.31 -23.98
C GLY A 8 -8.76 0.90 -22.57
N GLY A 9 -9.74 1.78 -22.35
CA GLY A 9 -10.07 2.33 -21.04
C GLY A 9 -10.61 1.24 -20.11
N VAL A 10 -10.11 1.19 -18.87
CA VAL A 10 -10.54 0.21 -17.87
C VAL A 10 -11.46 0.87 -16.86
N ARG A 11 -12.64 0.28 -16.62
CA ARG A 11 -13.61 0.76 -15.63
C ARG A 11 -13.97 -0.35 -14.64
N LEU A 12 -14.02 0.00 -13.36
CA LEU A 12 -14.55 -0.90 -12.34
C LEU A 12 -16.09 -0.91 -12.42
N MET A 13 -16.64 -2.11 -12.55
CA MET A 13 -18.07 -2.40 -12.63
C MET A 13 -18.47 -3.33 -11.48
N ALA A 14 -19.77 -3.39 -11.19
CA ALA A 14 -20.37 -4.16 -10.10
C ALA A 14 -20.01 -3.65 -8.69
N LEU A 15 -20.28 -2.38 -8.41
CA LEU A 15 -20.26 -1.82 -7.05
C LEU A 15 -21.40 -2.34 -6.16
N GLY A 16 -22.41 -3.03 -6.73
CA GLY A 16 -23.56 -3.56 -5.98
C GLY A 16 -23.24 -4.73 -5.03
N ILE A 17 -22.00 -5.24 -5.06
CA ILE A 17 -21.47 -6.21 -4.07
C ILE A 17 -20.55 -5.55 -3.05
N THR A 18 -20.29 -4.25 -3.19
CA THR A 18 -19.49 -3.44 -2.27
C THR A 18 -20.40 -3.00 -1.13
N ARG A 19 -20.20 -3.57 0.06
CA ARG A 19 -20.86 -3.07 1.27
C ARG A 19 -20.00 -1.99 1.89
N ILE A 20 -20.64 -0.88 2.28
CA ILE A 20 -20.06 0.04 3.25
C ILE A 20 -20.44 -0.54 4.61
N PRO A 21 -19.46 -0.96 5.44
CA PRO A 21 -19.77 -1.51 6.76
C PRO A 21 -20.54 -0.46 7.58
N ASP A 22 -21.72 -0.81 8.08
CA ASP A 22 -22.43 0.04 9.04
C ASP A 22 -21.68 0.00 10.38
N PRO A 23 -21.12 1.12 10.86
CA PRO A 23 -20.38 1.14 12.13
C PRO A 23 -21.28 0.85 13.35
N THR A 24 -22.61 0.89 13.19
CA THR A 24 -23.60 0.67 14.24
C THR A 24 -24.16 -0.76 14.26
N ASP A 25 -23.93 -1.56 13.22
CA ASP A 25 -24.37 -2.96 13.17
C ASP A 25 -23.17 -3.92 13.34
N PRO A 26 -22.97 -4.48 14.56
CA PRO A 26 -21.88 -5.42 14.83
C PRO A 26 -22.05 -6.78 14.14
N PHE A 27 -23.21 -7.05 13.52
CA PHE A 27 -23.55 -8.25 12.77
C PHE A 27 -23.46 -8.05 11.25
N ASP A 28 -23.18 -6.85 10.76
CA ASP A 28 -22.85 -6.59 9.34
C ASP A 28 -21.41 -7.03 9.03
N ARG A 29 -21.12 -8.31 9.29
CA ARG A 29 -19.85 -8.98 9.01
C ARG A 29 -19.90 -9.77 7.70
N GLY A 30 -20.86 -9.44 6.84
CA GLY A 30 -21.19 -10.21 5.66
C GLY A 30 -20.02 -10.26 4.70
N LEU A 31 -19.25 -11.36 4.73
CA LEU A 31 -18.56 -11.86 3.55
C LEU A 31 -19.58 -11.84 2.41
N SER A 32 -19.37 -11.00 1.39
CA SER A 32 -20.20 -11.04 0.20
C SER A 32 -20.18 -12.48 -0.32
N LEU A 33 -21.34 -13.16 -0.28
CA LEU A 33 -21.55 -14.57 -0.62
C LEU A 33 -21.11 -14.94 -2.05
N GLY A 34 -20.59 -13.99 -2.84
CA GLY A 34 -20.03 -14.17 -4.18
C GLY A 34 -18.54 -13.78 -4.30
N ALA A 35 -17.78 -13.69 -3.21
CA ALA A 35 -16.35 -13.40 -3.31
C ALA A 35 -15.60 -14.55 -3.99
N ALA A 36 -14.89 -14.26 -5.08
CA ALA A 36 -14.04 -15.23 -5.75
C ALA A 36 -12.83 -15.57 -4.84
N PRO A 37 -12.66 -16.83 -4.40
CA PRO A 37 -11.70 -17.18 -3.33
C PRO A 37 -10.26 -16.76 -3.59
N ALA A 38 -9.86 -16.66 -4.86
CA ALA A 38 -8.51 -16.27 -5.25
C ALA A 38 -8.18 -14.79 -4.96
N PHE A 39 -9.19 -13.95 -4.71
CA PHE A 39 -9.04 -12.53 -4.40
C PHE A 39 -9.39 -12.20 -2.94
N THR A 40 -9.79 -13.21 -2.16
CA THR A 40 -10.19 -13.04 -0.76
C THR A 40 -8.96 -13.03 0.14
N ALA A 41 -8.79 -11.96 0.92
CA ALA A 41 -7.69 -11.83 1.88
C ALA A 41 -7.68 -12.99 2.90
N PRO A 42 -6.49 -13.45 3.35
CA PRO A 42 -6.38 -14.56 4.30
C PRO A 42 -7.22 -14.40 5.56
N GLU A 43 -7.21 -13.21 6.17
CA GLU A 43 -8.01 -12.93 7.37
C GLU A 43 -9.52 -13.04 7.10
N CYS A 44 -9.99 -12.62 5.93
CA CYS A 44 -11.40 -12.76 5.55
C CYS A 44 -11.78 -14.22 5.30
N ARG A 45 -10.88 -15.02 4.70
CA ARG A 45 -11.06 -16.47 4.56
C ARG A 45 -11.15 -17.18 5.91
N ASN A 46 -10.49 -16.62 6.93
CA ASN A 46 -10.54 -17.09 8.31
C ASN A 46 -11.72 -16.52 9.11
N GLY A 47 -12.62 -15.77 8.47
CA GLY A 47 -13.83 -15.23 9.10
C GLY A 47 -13.67 -13.87 9.79
N SER A 48 -12.49 -13.23 9.71
CA SER A 48 -12.34 -11.86 10.16
C SER A 48 -13.13 -10.89 9.27
N PRO A 49 -13.65 -9.78 9.82
CA PRO A 49 -14.33 -8.77 9.02
C PRO A 49 -13.42 -8.17 7.93
N PRO A 50 -13.96 -7.82 6.76
CA PRO A 50 -13.21 -7.12 5.72
C PRO A 50 -12.74 -5.75 6.19
N SER A 51 -11.56 -5.34 5.70
CA SER A 51 -10.95 -4.04 5.98
C SER A 51 -10.34 -3.44 4.72
N LEU A 52 -9.89 -2.17 4.78
CA LEU A 52 -9.12 -1.56 3.69
C LEU A 52 -7.86 -2.38 3.34
N ALA A 53 -7.20 -2.99 4.33
CA ALA A 53 -6.05 -3.85 4.07
C ALA A 53 -6.45 -5.15 3.35
N SER A 54 -7.67 -5.64 3.56
CA SER A 54 -8.24 -6.78 2.83
C SER A 54 -8.56 -6.42 1.38
N GLU A 55 -9.01 -5.19 1.12
CA GLU A 55 -9.20 -4.68 -0.24
C GLU A 55 -7.88 -4.51 -0.99
N VAL A 56 -6.82 -4.01 -0.32
CA VAL A 56 -5.47 -3.94 -0.90
C VAL A 56 -4.96 -5.31 -1.30
N TYR A 57 -5.21 -6.35 -0.50
CA TYR A 57 -4.89 -7.72 -0.87
C TYR A 57 -5.61 -8.13 -2.15
N GLY A 58 -6.92 -7.88 -2.25
CA GLY A 58 -7.72 -8.19 -3.44
C GLY A 58 -7.22 -7.46 -4.69
N LEU A 59 -6.84 -6.18 -4.57
CA LEU A 59 -6.22 -5.40 -5.65
C LEU A 59 -4.86 -5.96 -6.05
N GLY A 60 -4.03 -6.37 -5.09
CA GLY A 60 -2.75 -7.03 -5.35
C GLY A 60 -2.92 -8.37 -6.08
N ALA A 61 -3.87 -9.19 -5.64
CA ALA A 61 -4.21 -10.46 -6.28
C ALA A 61 -4.74 -10.25 -7.71
N LEU A 62 -5.57 -9.23 -7.93
CA LEU A 62 -6.02 -8.83 -9.26
C LEU A 62 -4.86 -8.38 -10.14
N ALA A 63 -4.01 -7.47 -9.66
CA ALA A 63 -2.85 -6.99 -10.40
C ALA A 63 -1.91 -8.15 -10.78
N ARG A 64 -1.64 -9.05 -9.83
CA ARG A 64 -0.87 -10.26 -10.10
C ARG A 64 -1.53 -11.12 -11.17
N THR A 65 -2.83 -11.30 -11.12
CA THR A 65 -3.56 -12.10 -12.12
C THR A 65 -3.52 -11.46 -13.51
N LEU A 66 -3.53 -10.13 -13.61
CA LEU A 66 -3.39 -9.43 -14.90
C LEU A 66 -1.98 -9.57 -15.48
N VAL A 67 -0.96 -9.61 -14.62
CA VAL A 67 0.45 -9.73 -15.05
C VAL A 67 0.84 -11.18 -15.33
N CYS A 68 0.48 -12.08 -14.41
CA CYS A 68 0.84 -13.50 -14.42
C CYS A 68 -0.22 -14.38 -15.11
N GLY A 69 -1.38 -13.85 -15.48
CA GLY A 69 -2.44 -14.60 -16.14
C GLY A 69 -3.05 -15.72 -15.29
N TRP A 70 -3.67 -16.66 -16.00
CA TRP A 70 -4.42 -17.79 -15.44
C TRP A 70 -3.79 -19.12 -15.89
N GLU A 71 -3.94 -20.13 -15.04
CA GLU A 71 -3.68 -21.53 -15.39
C GLU A 71 -4.97 -22.34 -15.32
N ASP A 72 -5.07 -23.31 -16.22
CA ASP A 72 -6.15 -24.29 -16.19
C ASP A 72 -5.78 -25.39 -15.21
N THR A 73 -6.68 -25.71 -14.30
CA THR A 73 -6.49 -26.74 -13.29
C THR A 73 -7.66 -27.72 -13.34
N PRO A 74 -7.55 -28.94 -12.79
CA PRO A 74 -8.68 -29.85 -12.69
C PRO A 74 -9.90 -29.28 -11.94
N ARG A 75 -9.73 -28.18 -11.21
CA ARG A 75 -10.80 -27.46 -10.47
C ARG A 75 -11.27 -26.18 -11.19
N GLY A 76 -10.83 -25.96 -12.43
CA GLY A 76 -11.10 -24.77 -13.23
C GLY A 76 -9.94 -23.77 -13.26
N LEU A 77 -10.20 -22.55 -13.75
CA LEU A 77 -9.19 -21.50 -13.86
C LEU A 77 -8.73 -20.99 -12.49
N ALA A 78 -7.41 -20.94 -12.31
CA ALA A 78 -6.76 -20.39 -11.12
C ALA A 78 -5.74 -19.31 -11.50
N PRO A 79 -5.53 -18.26 -10.68
CA PRO A 79 -4.44 -17.33 -10.92
C PRO A 79 -3.08 -18.00 -10.78
N ARG A 80 -2.17 -17.73 -11.73
CA ARG A 80 -0.81 -18.28 -11.65
C ARG A 80 -0.05 -17.68 -10.47
N ARG A 81 0.67 -18.54 -9.75
CA ARG A 81 1.48 -18.16 -8.58
C ARG A 81 2.99 -18.03 -8.87
N GLY A 82 3.37 -17.98 -10.15
CA GLY A 82 4.76 -17.77 -10.58
C GLY A 82 5.27 -16.35 -10.33
N SER A 83 6.54 -16.13 -10.63
CA SER A 83 7.15 -14.80 -10.66
C SER A 83 6.76 -14.05 -11.92
N VAL A 84 6.89 -12.73 -11.91
CA VAL A 84 6.73 -11.93 -13.15
C VAL A 84 7.75 -12.34 -14.20
N GLY A 85 8.98 -12.68 -13.79
CA GLY A 85 10.08 -13.04 -14.69
C GLY A 85 9.77 -14.25 -15.56
N ASP A 86 8.97 -15.20 -15.05
CA ASP A 86 8.60 -16.41 -15.79
C ASP A 86 7.76 -16.11 -17.04
N LEU A 87 6.95 -15.05 -17.00
CA LEU A 87 6.05 -14.71 -18.10
C LEU A 87 6.51 -13.51 -18.93
N TRP A 88 7.37 -12.68 -18.38
CA TRP A 88 7.87 -11.48 -19.02
C TRP A 88 9.41 -11.50 -19.06
N PRO A 89 10.03 -12.51 -19.71
CA PRO A 89 11.48 -12.67 -19.73
C PRO A 89 12.21 -11.48 -20.37
N GLN A 90 11.51 -10.68 -21.17
CA GLN A 90 12.02 -9.45 -21.78
C GLN A 90 12.17 -8.27 -20.80
N LEU A 91 11.57 -8.36 -19.60
CA LEU A 91 11.78 -7.35 -18.56
C LEU A 91 13.18 -7.50 -17.96
N GLY A 92 13.84 -6.37 -17.68
CA GLY A 92 15.08 -6.39 -16.92
C GLY A 92 14.87 -6.93 -15.51
N GLU A 93 15.92 -7.52 -14.93
CA GLU A 93 15.87 -8.17 -13.61
C GLU A 93 15.49 -7.17 -12.49
N ALA A 94 15.86 -5.89 -12.64
CA ALA A 94 15.48 -4.84 -11.70
C ALA A 94 13.98 -4.55 -11.75
N GLU A 95 13.41 -4.44 -12.96
CA GLU A 95 11.98 -4.22 -13.18
C GLU A 95 11.14 -5.40 -12.71
N GLN A 96 11.60 -6.63 -12.95
CA GLN A 96 10.95 -7.84 -12.46
C GLN A 96 10.92 -7.87 -10.93
N ARG A 97 12.08 -7.71 -10.27
CA ARG A 97 12.19 -7.70 -8.80
C ARG A 97 11.32 -6.63 -8.16
N GLN A 98 11.26 -5.44 -8.76
CA GLN A 98 10.44 -4.36 -8.24
C GLN A 98 8.95 -4.68 -8.35
N LEU A 99 8.47 -5.17 -9.50
CA LEU A 99 7.06 -5.52 -9.63
C LEU A 99 6.68 -6.66 -8.68
N ASP A 100 7.52 -7.69 -8.57
CA ASP A 100 7.32 -8.77 -7.60
C ASP A 100 7.29 -8.24 -6.15
N GLY A 101 8.12 -7.25 -5.83
CA GLY A 101 8.12 -6.57 -4.54
C GLY A 101 6.80 -5.87 -4.23
N VAL A 102 6.28 -5.09 -5.18
CA VAL A 102 4.99 -4.39 -5.06
C VAL A 102 3.84 -5.38 -4.89
N LEU A 103 3.78 -6.42 -5.74
CA LEU A 103 2.74 -7.44 -5.66
C LEU A 103 2.80 -8.22 -4.34
N ARG A 104 4.00 -8.60 -3.89
CA ARG A 104 4.20 -9.30 -2.62
C ARG A 104 3.84 -8.44 -1.41
N SER A 105 4.16 -7.15 -1.43
CA SER A 105 3.77 -6.20 -0.38
C SER A 105 2.25 -6.11 -0.29
N ALA A 106 1.55 -5.85 -1.40
CA ALA A 106 0.09 -5.75 -1.41
C ALA A 106 -0.59 -7.05 -0.93
N MET A 107 -0.01 -8.21 -1.26
CA MET A 107 -0.54 -9.53 -0.91
C MET A 107 0.08 -10.14 0.36
N ALA A 108 0.73 -9.36 1.23
CA ALA A 108 1.34 -9.88 2.44
C ALA A 108 0.32 -10.60 3.33
N GLU A 109 0.74 -11.69 4.00
CA GLU A 109 -0.16 -12.52 4.80
C GLU A 109 -0.80 -11.72 5.95
N LEU A 110 0.02 -10.96 6.68
CA LEU A 110 -0.46 -10.09 7.75
C LEU A 110 -0.89 -8.71 7.18
N PRO A 111 -2.10 -8.21 7.53
CA PRO A 111 -2.60 -6.92 7.04
C PRO A 111 -1.67 -5.74 7.29
N VAL A 112 -0.95 -5.73 8.42
CA VAL A 112 -0.02 -4.65 8.79
C VAL A 112 1.23 -4.55 7.91
N HIS A 113 1.55 -5.62 7.17
CA HIS A 113 2.69 -5.64 6.25
C HIS A 113 2.30 -5.25 4.82
N ARG A 114 1.02 -4.96 4.58
CA ARG A 114 0.53 -4.56 3.26
C ARG A 114 0.77 -3.08 3.03
N THR A 115 0.88 -2.72 1.76
CA THR A 115 0.80 -1.34 1.30
C THR A 115 -0.42 -0.65 1.91
N ARG A 116 -0.28 0.60 2.38
CA ARG A 116 -1.22 1.24 3.32
C ARG A 116 -2.61 1.48 2.72
N GLY A 117 -2.73 1.44 1.40
CA GLY A 117 -4.00 1.63 0.70
C GLY A 117 -3.87 1.49 -0.81
N ALA A 118 -5.01 1.54 -1.50
CA ALA A 118 -5.09 1.46 -2.95
C ALA A 118 -4.30 2.59 -3.66
N GLU A 119 -4.30 3.79 -3.08
CA GLU A 119 -3.56 4.94 -3.63
C GLU A 119 -2.06 4.68 -3.66
N GLU A 120 -1.50 4.16 -2.57
CA GLU A 120 -0.07 3.87 -2.46
C GLU A 120 0.33 2.71 -3.39
N LEU A 121 -0.54 1.69 -3.53
CA LEU A 121 -0.33 0.64 -4.51
C LEU A 121 -0.34 1.19 -5.96
N ALA A 122 -1.30 2.03 -6.31
CA ALA A 122 -1.36 2.65 -7.64
C ALA A 122 -0.11 3.49 -7.91
N ASP A 123 0.36 4.16 -6.88
CA ASP A 123 1.54 4.99 -6.89
C ASP A 123 2.86 4.21 -7.08
N GLU A 124 3.00 3.06 -6.42
CA GLU A 124 4.11 2.13 -6.62
C GLU A 124 4.11 1.54 -8.04
N LEU A 125 2.92 1.16 -8.55
CA LEU A 125 2.77 0.67 -9.92
C LEU A 125 3.10 1.74 -10.96
N ARG A 126 2.68 3.00 -10.76
CA ARG A 126 3.08 4.12 -11.62
C ARG A 126 4.58 4.37 -11.58
N ALA A 127 5.21 4.26 -10.41
CA ALA A 127 6.65 4.41 -10.27
C ALA A 127 7.39 3.30 -11.04
N TRP A 128 6.91 2.06 -10.96
CA TRP A 128 7.43 0.94 -11.76
C TRP A 128 7.26 1.16 -13.27
N LEU A 129 6.08 1.60 -13.73
CA LEU A 129 5.87 1.97 -15.14
C LEU A 129 6.79 3.11 -15.60
N GLY A 130 7.14 4.03 -14.72
CA GLY A 130 8.10 5.11 -15.00
C GLY A 130 9.52 4.61 -15.23
N LEU A 131 9.92 3.54 -14.54
CA LEU A 131 11.23 2.89 -14.73
C LEU A 131 11.31 2.21 -16.09
N LEU A 132 10.27 1.46 -16.48
CA LEU A 132 10.19 0.83 -17.80
C LEU A 132 10.38 1.82 -18.95
N ARG A 133 9.76 2.99 -18.83
CA ARG A 133 9.88 4.08 -19.83
C ARG A 133 11.28 4.68 -19.89
N SER A 134 12.02 4.61 -18.78
CA SER A 134 13.36 5.17 -18.65
C SER A 134 14.45 4.21 -19.11
N THR A 135 14.23 2.89 -18.97
CA THR A 135 15.17 1.84 -19.41
C THR A 135 15.05 1.47 -20.89
N GLY A 136 14.15 2.09 -21.65
CA GLY A 136 14.08 1.96 -23.11
C GLY A 136 13.42 0.67 -23.60
N THR A 137 13.02 -0.24 -22.72
CA THR A 137 12.08 -1.34 -23.00
C THR A 137 10.70 -0.73 -23.27
N ARG A 138 10.43 -0.42 -24.54
CA ARG A 138 9.19 0.22 -24.98
C ARG A 138 8.15 -0.84 -25.35
N PRO A 139 7.13 -1.13 -24.53
CA PRO A 139 5.82 -1.52 -25.06
C PRO A 139 5.18 -0.25 -25.66
N ALA A 140 4.50 -0.40 -26.79
CA ALA A 140 4.01 0.70 -27.63
C ALA A 140 3.24 1.79 -26.86
N ASP A 141 3.44 3.03 -27.29
CA ASP A 141 2.99 4.27 -26.65
C ASP A 141 1.48 4.39 -26.43
N GLY A 142 1.13 4.98 -25.29
CA GLY A 142 -0.21 5.44 -24.97
C GLY A 142 -0.22 6.31 -23.71
N MET A 143 -0.24 7.62 -23.91
CA MET A 143 -0.57 8.69 -22.95
C MET A 143 0.45 9.06 -21.86
N GLN A 144 0.71 10.36 -21.83
CA GLN A 144 1.48 11.13 -20.85
C GLN A 144 0.68 11.33 -19.56
N ALA A 145 1.34 11.25 -18.40
CA ALA A 145 0.96 12.05 -17.23
C ALA A 145 2.21 12.33 -16.39
N THR A 146 2.49 13.62 -16.26
CA THR A 146 3.67 14.27 -15.71
C THR A 146 3.76 14.22 -14.19
N ARG A 147 5.01 14.39 -13.71
CA ARG A 147 5.45 15.05 -12.46
C ARG A 147 4.42 15.11 -11.32
N GLN A 148 4.65 14.33 -10.26
CA GLN A 148 4.38 14.73 -8.88
C GLN A 148 4.89 13.65 -7.91
N ARG A 149 6.19 13.60 -7.64
CA ARG A 149 6.70 12.70 -6.58
C ARG A 149 7.96 13.15 -5.84
N ALA A 150 8.40 14.40 -6.03
CA ALA A 150 9.55 14.94 -5.30
C ALA A 150 9.16 15.76 -4.05
N GLY A 151 7.88 16.08 -3.85
CA GLY A 151 7.44 16.97 -2.77
C GLY A 151 7.31 16.30 -1.40
N ARG A 152 6.70 15.12 -1.32
CA ARG A 152 6.25 14.53 -0.04
C ARG A 152 7.37 14.07 0.90
N ARG A 153 8.49 13.58 0.35
CA ARG A 153 9.66 13.17 1.16
C ARG A 153 10.35 14.34 1.85
N ARG A 154 10.32 15.55 1.28
CA ARG A 154 10.93 16.75 1.89
C ARG A 154 10.15 17.24 3.12
N TRP A 155 8.83 17.09 3.12
CA TRP A 155 7.98 17.47 4.27
C TRP A 155 8.09 16.49 5.45
N LEU A 156 8.33 15.21 5.19
CA LEU A 156 8.58 14.22 6.26
C LEU A 156 9.87 14.52 7.04
N TRP A 157 10.93 15.01 6.38
CA TRP A 157 12.15 15.42 7.07
C TRP A 157 11.96 16.68 7.91
N LEU A 158 11.12 17.63 7.48
CA LEU A 158 10.81 18.83 8.26
C LEU A 158 10.06 18.49 9.56
N ALA A 159 9.19 17.48 9.55
CA ALA A 159 8.48 17.03 10.75
C ALA A 159 9.42 16.39 11.79
N VAL A 160 10.42 15.61 11.34
CA VAL A 160 11.42 15.01 12.24
C VAL A 160 12.32 16.06 12.89
N VAL A 161 12.73 17.09 12.13
CA VAL A 161 13.53 18.21 12.67
C VAL A 161 12.72 19.03 13.68
N ALA A 162 11.43 19.26 13.43
CA ALA A 162 10.57 20.00 14.36
C ALA A 162 10.37 19.26 15.70
N VAL A 163 10.18 17.94 15.67
CA VAL A 163 10.04 17.13 16.89
C VAL A 163 11.35 17.11 17.71
N LEU A 164 12.51 17.04 17.04
CA LEU A 164 13.80 17.10 17.72
C LEU A 164 14.08 18.48 18.34
N ALA A 165 13.70 19.56 17.67
CA ALA A 165 13.86 20.92 18.19
C ALA A 165 12.97 21.18 19.43
N LEU A 166 11.74 20.66 19.44
CA LEU A 166 10.83 20.74 20.60
C LEU A 166 11.32 19.89 21.78
N GLY A 167 11.95 18.74 21.53
CA GLY A 167 12.55 17.91 22.57
C GLY A 167 13.75 18.57 23.26
N ALA A 168 14.61 19.26 22.50
CA ALA A 168 15.78 19.95 23.06
C ALA A 168 15.39 21.16 23.95
N ALA A 169 14.32 21.88 23.60
CA ALA A 169 13.82 22.99 24.40
C ALA A 169 13.23 22.54 25.75
N ALA A 170 12.64 21.34 25.82
CA ALA A 170 12.11 20.79 27.07
C ALA A 170 13.22 20.41 28.06
N THR A 171 14.38 19.97 27.57
CA THR A 171 15.51 19.59 28.44
C THR A 171 16.24 20.79 29.07
N ALA A 172 16.31 21.93 28.36
CA ALA A 172 16.94 23.15 28.88
C ALA A 172 16.17 23.78 30.05
N ASN A 173 14.83 23.79 29.97
CA ASN A 173 13.97 24.33 31.02
C ASN A 173 14.02 23.51 32.32
N LEU A 174 14.25 22.20 32.24
CA LEU A 174 14.36 21.33 33.42
C LEU A 174 15.69 21.49 34.16
N THR A 175 16.77 21.89 33.48
CA THR A 175 18.06 22.18 34.11
C THR A 175 18.07 23.52 34.84
N GLU A 176 17.40 24.54 34.31
CA GLU A 176 17.30 25.86 34.96
C GLU A 176 16.46 25.81 36.25
N LEU A 177 15.36 25.05 36.25
CA LEU A 177 14.54 24.84 37.45
C LEU A 177 15.30 24.10 38.56
N ARG A 178 16.18 23.15 38.20
CA ARG A 178 17.03 22.44 39.19
C ARG A 178 18.15 23.33 39.73
N ALA A 179 18.73 24.18 38.89
CA ALA A 179 19.74 25.14 39.33
C ALA A 179 19.14 26.20 40.26
N ALA A 180 17.94 26.72 39.96
CA ALA A 180 17.25 27.69 40.80
C ALA A 180 16.87 27.14 42.18
N LEU A 181 16.47 25.86 42.26
CA LEU A 181 16.13 25.20 43.53
C LEU A 181 17.38 24.87 44.37
N ALA A 182 18.55 24.67 43.74
CA ALA A 182 19.81 24.44 44.46
C ALA A 182 20.37 25.72 45.12
N THR A 183 20.15 26.89 44.51
CA THR A 183 20.69 28.17 45.00
C THR A 183 19.79 28.82 46.08
N GLY A 184 18.50 28.46 46.15
CA GLY A 184 17.55 28.99 47.13
C GLY A 184 17.68 28.45 48.57
N ALA A 185 18.58 27.48 48.82
CA ALA A 185 18.72 26.83 50.13
C ALA A 185 19.72 27.52 51.10
N ILE A 186 20.37 28.62 50.69
CA ILE A 186 21.40 29.30 51.50
C ILE A 186 20.97 30.74 51.85
N HIS A 187 19.86 30.90 52.55
CA HIS A 187 19.63 32.10 53.36
C HIS A 187 18.68 31.82 54.52
N ARG A 188 19.24 31.41 55.67
CA ARG A 188 18.58 31.55 56.97
C ARG A 188 19.23 32.74 57.69
N PRO A 189 18.49 33.81 58.00
CA PRO A 189 19.00 34.88 58.85
C PRO A 189 19.04 34.40 60.30
N GLY A 190 20.19 34.60 60.95
CA GLY A 190 20.35 34.57 62.41
C GLY A 190 20.74 35.96 62.87
#